data_AF-A0A8T3Q0T2-F1
#
_entry.id   AF-A0A8T3Q0T2-F1
#
_cell.length_a   1.000
_cell.length_b   1.000
_cell.length_c   1.000
_cell.angle_alpha   90.00
_cell.angle_beta   90.00
_cell.angle_gamma   90.00
#
_symmetry.space_group_name_H-M   'P 1'
#
loop_
_entity.id
_entity.type
_entity.pdbx_description
1 polymer ?
#
loop_
_entity_poly.entity_id
_entity_poly.type
_entity_poly.pdbx_seq_one_letter_code
_entity_poly.pdbx_strand_id
1 'polypeptide(L)'
;MDRSRAGRRSKVEENVGRLLLRGSHAFNAELVARLHAGGYPDIRPVHSSVLAHIDIGGPGTRPTVLAQRAGITKQAMGELVADLEALGYVARRTDPTDRRARLVSLTLRGRRQLAEALVAIESIEARYAELLGAEDLQRLRSGIERILDDRDQTVREPERPRLGSSRVHTGSSGTTEPANR
;
A
#
# COMPACT_ATOMS: atom_id res chain seq x y z
N MET A 1 0.57 9.84 -41.88
CA MET A 1 -0.13 9.02 -40.87
C MET A 1 0.88 8.48 -39.87
N ASP A 2 0.53 8.58 -38.60
CA ASP A 2 1.40 8.79 -37.42
C ASP A 2 1.97 7.49 -36.82
N ARG A 3 3.25 7.17 -37.08
CA ARG A 3 4.01 6.09 -36.42
C ARG A 3 4.36 6.39 -34.96
N SER A 4 4.23 7.65 -34.52
CA SER A 4 4.54 8.10 -33.16
C SER A 4 3.44 7.72 -32.14
N ARG A 5 2.21 7.47 -32.60
CA ARG A 5 1.10 6.98 -31.75
C ARG A 5 1.18 5.48 -31.42
N ALA A 6 1.72 4.66 -32.32
CA ALA A 6 1.82 3.20 -32.14
C ALA A 6 2.95 2.80 -31.17
N GLY A 7 4.14 3.42 -31.28
CA GLY A 7 5.25 3.18 -30.35
C GLY A 7 5.02 3.73 -28.93
N ARG A 8 4.12 4.72 -28.80
CA ARG A 8 3.69 5.28 -27.51
C ARG A 8 2.59 4.43 -26.85
N ARG A 9 1.78 3.70 -27.63
CA ARG A 9 0.82 2.69 -27.13
C ARG A 9 1.54 1.46 -26.53
N SER A 10 2.55 0.92 -27.20
CA SER A 10 3.35 -0.22 -26.69
C SER A 10 4.09 0.11 -25.39
N LYS A 11 4.76 1.26 -25.29
CA LYS A 11 5.40 1.71 -24.03
C LYS A 11 4.44 1.96 -22.86
N VAL A 12 3.18 2.32 -23.15
CA VAL A 12 2.13 2.51 -22.12
C VAL A 12 1.48 1.18 -21.74
N GLU A 13 1.44 0.19 -22.64
CA GLU A 13 0.96 -1.17 -22.38
C GLU A 13 1.97 -2.03 -21.60
N GLU A 14 3.26 -1.71 -21.67
CA GLU A 14 4.37 -2.50 -21.11
C GLU A 14 5.08 -1.84 -19.90
N ASN A 15 4.58 -0.71 -19.39
CA ASN A 15 5.25 -0.10 -18.24
C ASN A 15 5.10 -0.96 -16.97
N VAL A 16 6.14 -0.95 -16.13
CA VAL A 16 6.22 -1.73 -14.90
C VAL A 16 5.04 -1.47 -13.97
N GLY A 17 4.53 -0.23 -13.90
CA GLY A 17 3.36 0.10 -13.09
C GLY A 17 2.10 -0.67 -13.49
N ARG A 18 1.83 -0.82 -14.78
CA ARG A 18 0.69 -1.62 -15.27
C ARG A 18 0.91 -3.12 -15.06
N LEU A 19 2.13 -3.61 -15.23
CA LEU A 19 2.47 -5.01 -14.97
C LEU A 19 2.27 -5.35 -13.50
N LEU A 20 2.73 -4.50 -12.58
CA LEU A 20 2.51 -4.65 -11.13
C LEU A 20 1.03 -4.64 -10.77
N LEU A 21 0.25 -3.72 -11.33
CA LEU A 21 -1.20 -3.64 -11.07
C LEU A 21 -1.92 -4.92 -11.55
N ARG A 22 -1.66 -5.35 -12.79
CA ARG A 22 -2.28 -6.57 -13.35
C ARG A 22 -1.82 -7.82 -12.62
N GLY A 23 -0.54 -7.92 -12.29
CA GLY A 23 0.04 -9.02 -11.52
C GLY A 23 -0.57 -9.13 -10.13
N SER A 24 -0.70 -8.01 -9.41
CA SER A 24 -1.36 -7.95 -8.10
C SER A 24 -2.82 -8.37 -8.18
N HIS A 25 -3.57 -7.92 -9.20
CA HIS A 25 -4.96 -8.35 -9.39
C HIS A 25 -5.06 -9.84 -9.70
N ALA A 26 -4.22 -10.38 -10.60
CA ALA A 26 -4.22 -11.79 -10.96
C ALA A 26 -3.89 -12.68 -9.75
N PHE A 27 -2.85 -12.31 -8.99
CA PHE A 27 -2.46 -12.99 -7.75
C PHE A 27 -3.60 -13.00 -6.73
N ASN A 28 -4.22 -11.84 -6.46
CA ASN A 28 -5.34 -11.75 -5.52
C ASN A 28 -6.55 -12.56 -5.98
N ALA A 29 -6.86 -12.58 -7.27
CA ALA A 29 -7.95 -13.38 -7.82
C ALA A 29 -7.71 -14.89 -7.62
N GLU A 30 -6.50 -15.37 -7.90
CA GLU A 30 -6.13 -16.77 -7.70
C GLU A 30 -6.15 -17.14 -6.21
N LEU A 31 -5.60 -16.29 -5.33
CA LEU A 31 -5.62 -16.50 -3.89
C LEU A 31 -7.06 -16.62 -3.36
N VAL A 32 -7.95 -15.73 -3.77
CA VAL A 32 -9.36 -15.78 -3.36
C VAL A 32 -10.05 -17.03 -3.89
N ALA A 33 -9.80 -17.42 -5.15
CA ALA A 33 -10.38 -18.65 -5.70
C ALA A 33 -9.95 -19.90 -4.90
N ARG A 34 -8.69 -19.97 -4.47
CA ARG A 34 -8.19 -21.05 -3.60
C ARG A 34 -8.81 -21.02 -2.21
N LEU A 35 -8.96 -19.82 -1.61
CA LEU A 35 -9.64 -19.66 -0.32
C LEU A 35 -11.12 -20.05 -0.39
N HIS A 36 -11.80 -19.75 -1.49
CA HIS A 36 -13.18 -20.20 -1.73
C HIS A 36 -13.27 -21.72 -1.74
N ALA A 37 -12.38 -22.38 -2.48
CA ALA A 37 -12.29 -23.84 -2.50
C ALA A 37 -11.95 -24.42 -1.10
N GLY A 38 -11.18 -23.69 -0.29
CA GLY A 38 -10.82 -24.03 1.10
C GLY A 38 -11.89 -23.69 2.16
N GLY A 39 -13.10 -23.28 1.76
CA GLY A 39 -14.22 -23.06 2.68
C GLY A 39 -14.43 -21.61 3.16
N TYR A 40 -13.85 -20.62 2.49
CA TYR A 40 -14.03 -19.19 2.78
C TYR A 40 -14.71 -18.42 1.63
N PRO A 41 -15.93 -18.81 1.19
CA PRO A 41 -16.59 -18.28 -0.01
C PRO A 41 -17.01 -16.81 0.09
N ASP A 42 -17.07 -16.27 1.29
CA ASP A 42 -17.45 -14.90 1.64
C ASP A 42 -16.28 -13.90 1.56
N ILE A 43 -15.03 -14.37 1.38
CA ILE A 43 -13.89 -13.49 1.15
C ILE A 43 -13.93 -12.94 -0.28
N ARG A 44 -13.75 -11.63 -0.43
CA ARG A 44 -13.68 -10.95 -1.73
C ARG A 44 -12.28 -10.39 -1.94
N PRO A 45 -11.82 -10.17 -3.20
CA PRO A 45 -10.50 -9.60 -3.46
C PRO A 45 -10.23 -8.27 -2.74
N VAL A 46 -11.27 -7.47 -2.53
CA VAL A 46 -11.18 -6.20 -1.79
C VAL A 46 -10.83 -6.39 -0.30
N HIS A 47 -11.10 -7.56 0.29
CA HIS A 47 -10.77 -7.84 1.69
C HIS A 47 -9.26 -8.01 1.91
N SER A 48 -8.49 -8.35 0.88
CA SER A 48 -7.03 -8.45 0.95
C SER A 48 -6.38 -7.14 1.41
N SER A 49 -6.98 -5.99 1.13
CA SER A 49 -6.45 -4.70 1.57
C SER A 49 -6.43 -4.55 3.09
N VAL A 50 -7.29 -5.28 3.80
CA VAL A 50 -7.31 -5.32 5.27
C VAL A 50 -6.43 -6.48 5.76
N LEU A 51 -6.74 -7.70 5.31
CA LEU A 51 -6.17 -8.93 5.86
C LEU A 51 -4.66 -9.04 5.64
N ALA A 52 -4.14 -8.55 4.51
CA ALA A 52 -2.70 -8.58 4.21
C ALA A 52 -1.87 -7.58 5.04
N HIS A 53 -2.51 -6.61 5.71
CA HIS A 53 -1.82 -5.51 6.39
C HIS A 53 -2.00 -5.50 7.91
N ILE A 54 -2.74 -6.46 8.48
CA ILE A 54 -2.88 -6.61 9.94
C ILE A 54 -1.59 -7.22 10.49
N ASP A 55 -1.04 -6.61 11.54
CA ASP A 55 0.14 -7.12 12.24
C ASP A 55 -0.20 -8.42 12.97
N ILE A 56 0.49 -9.50 12.61
CA ILE A 56 0.33 -10.82 13.22
C ILE A 56 1.23 -10.91 14.45
N GLY A 57 0.69 -11.42 15.56
CA GLY A 57 1.43 -11.58 16.83
C GLY A 57 1.35 -10.38 17.78
N GLY A 58 0.84 -9.24 17.32
CA GLY A 58 0.55 -8.07 18.15
C GLY A 58 -0.93 -7.94 18.56
N PRO A 59 -1.31 -6.83 19.22
CA PRO A 59 -2.70 -6.54 19.61
C PRO A 59 -3.63 -6.19 18.42
N GLY A 60 -3.08 -6.09 17.21
CA GLY A 60 -3.77 -5.68 15.99
C GLY A 60 -3.23 -4.36 15.44
N THR A 61 -3.89 -3.83 14.41
CA THR A 61 -3.44 -2.63 13.69
C THR A 61 -4.54 -1.58 13.67
N ARG A 62 -4.17 -0.30 13.83
CA ARG A 62 -5.13 0.81 13.75
C ARG A 62 -5.70 0.93 12.32
N PRO A 63 -7.01 1.16 12.13
CA PRO A 63 -7.60 1.34 10.80
C PRO A 63 -6.91 2.41 9.94
N THR A 64 -6.40 3.48 10.56
CA THR A 64 -5.66 4.54 9.85
C THR A 64 -4.35 4.04 9.26
N VAL A 65 -3.67 3.13 9.96
CA VAL A 65 -2.43 2.51 9.49
C VAL A 65 -2.74 1.50 8.37
N LEU A 66 -3.82 0.72 8.51
CA LEU A 66 -4.29 -0.17 7.45
C LEU A 66 -4.62 0.60 6.17
N ALA A 67 -5.32 1.75 6.28
CA ALA A 67 -5.64 2.61 5.16
C ALA A 67 -4.38 3.13 4.45
N GLN A 68 -3.39 3.58 5.22
CA GLN A 68 -2.10 4.04 4.69
C GLN A 68 -1.36 2.93 3.96
N ARG A 69 -1.22 1.75 4.58
CA ARG A 69 -0.52 0.59 3.99
C ARG A 69 -1.19 0.11 2.70
N ALA A 70 -2.52 0.06 2.71
CA ALA A 70 -3.32 -0.37 1.56
C ALA A 70 -3.44 0.69 0.45
N GLY A 71 -3.05 1.95 0.70
CA GLY A 71 -3.21 3.05 -0.24
C GLY A 71 -4.68 3.42 -0.52
N ILE A 72 -5.58 3.23 0.45
CA ILE A 72 -7.01 3.56 0.31
C ILE A 72 -7.46 4.61 1.35
N THR A 73 -8.65 5.16 1.17
CA THR A 73 -9.19 6.16 2.10
C THR A 73 -9.57 5.53 3.45
N LYS A 74 -9.56 6.36 4.52
CA LYS A 74 -10.00 5.92 5.87
C LYS A 74 -11.45 5.43 5.88
N GLN A 75 -12.32 6.05 5.08
CA GLN A 75 -13.72 5.67 4.95
C GLN A 75 -13.84 4.27 4.31
N ALA A 76 -13.20 4.06 3.16
CA ALA A 76 -13.21 2.75 2.48
C ALA A 76 -12.63 1.65 3.38
N MET A 77 -11.54 1.94 4.09
CA MET A 77 -10.98 1.01 5.08
C MET A 77 -11.96 0.72 6.23
N GLY A 78 -12.69 1.72 6.72
CA GLY A 78 -13.73 1.54 7.74
C GLY A 78 -14.85 0.60 7.31
N GLU A 79 -15.31 0.74 6.06
CA GLU A 79 -16.33 -0.13 5.44
C GLU A 79 -15.84 -1.58 5.30
N LEU A 80 -14.62 -1.78 4.78
CA LEU A 80 -14.04 -3.12 4.63
C LEU A 80 -13.81 -3.82 5.97
N VAL A 81 -13.37 -3.09 6.99
CA VAL A 81 -13.23 -3.63 8.35
C VAL A 81 -14.59 -3.99 8.94
N ALA A 82 -15.63 -3.17 8.72
CA ALA A 82 -16.97 -3.47 9.22
C ALA A 82 -17.55 -4.74 8.56
N ASP A 83 -17.33 -4.91 7.25
CA ASP A 83 -17.76 -6.10 6.53
C ASP A 83 -17.03 -7.36 7.02
N LEU A 84 -15.70 -7.31 7.16
CA LEU A 84 -14.93 -8.42 7.71
C LEU A 84 -15.26 -8.74 9.18
N GLU A 85 -15.70 -7.75 9.95
CA GLU A 85 -16.18 -7.93 11.32
C GLU A 85 -17.54 -8.64 11.33
N ALA A 86 -18.45 -8.25 10.43
CA ALA A 86 -19.74 -8.92 10.25
C ALA A 86 -19.59 -10.38 9.79
N LEU A 87 -18.61 -10.65 8.93
CA LEU A 87 -18.23 -12.01 8.50
C LEU A 87 -17.43 -12.79 9.56
N GLY A 88 -17.06 -12.14 10.67
CA GLY A 88 -16.37 -12.76 11.80
C GLY A 88 -14.90 -13.05 11.57
N TYR A 89 -14.25 -12.45 10.57
CA TYR A 89 -12.80 -12.60 10.30
C TYR A 89 -11.94 -11.70 11.19
N VAL A 90 -12.44 -10.49 11.49
CA VAL A 90 -11.74 -9.51 12.33
C VAL A 90 -12.62 -9.07 13.50
N ALA A 91 -11.99 -8.47 14.51
CA ALA A 91 -12.68 -7.80 15.59
C ALA A 91 -12.01 -6.47 15.91
N ARG A 92 -12.81 -5.46 16.27
CA ARG A 92 -12.30 -4.19 16.80
C ARG A 92 -12.18 -4.26 18.32
N ARG A 93 -10.96 -3.99 18.82
CA ARG A 93 -10.67 -3.92 20.26
C ARG A 93 -10.16 -2.54 20.63
N THR A 94 -10.40 -2.12 21.86
CA THR A 94 -9.78 -0.91 22.42
C THR A 94 -8.27 -1.12 22.50
N ASP A 95 -7.49 -0.13 22.08
CA ASP A 95 -6.03 -0.17 22.22
C ASP A 95 -5.67 -0.14 23.72
N PRO A 96 -4.88 -1.12 24.22
CA PRO A 96 -4.52 -1.18 25.64
C PRO A 96 -3.65 0.01 26.08
N THR A 97 -2.97 0.68 25.16
CA THR A 97 -2.10 1.84 25.42
C THR A 97 -2.81 3.17 25.23
N ASP A 98 -3.92 3.19 24.49
CA ASP A 98 -4.70 4.39 24.17
C ASP A 98 -6.19 4.05 24.08
N ARG A 99 -6.94 4.27 25.15
CA ARG A 99 -8.37 3.91 25.20
C ARG A 99 -9.24 4.63 24.16
N ARG A 100 -8.74 5.69 23.52
CA ARG A 100 -9.44 6.42 22.45
C ARG A 100 -9.23 5.75 21.09
N ALA A 101 -8.19 4.93 20.93
CA ALA A 101 -7.90 4.22 19.70
C ALA A 101 -8.56 2.83 19.67
N ARG A 102 -8.84 2.38 18.45
CA ARG A 102 -9.33 1.03 18.16
C ARG A 102 -8.33 0.31 17.28
N LEU A 103 -8.10 -0.96 17.60
CA LEU A 103 -7.25 -1.89 16.86
C LEU A 103 -8.12 -2.94 16.18
N VAL A 104 -7.76 -3.28 14.95
CA VAL A 104 -8.33 -4.39 14.20
C VAL A 104 -7.41 -5.60 14.38
N SER A 105 -7.95 -6.71 14.86
CA SER A 105 -7.21 -7.97 15.01
C SER A 105 -7.98 -9.14 14.43
N LEU A 106 -7.26 -10.19 14.03
CA LEU A 106 -7.84 -11.42 13.52
C LEU A 106 -8.55 -12.19 14.64
N THR A 107 -9.78 -12.65 14.36
CA THR A 107 -10.47 -13.63 15.19
C THR A 107 -9.87 -15.02 15.01
N LEU A 108 -10.42 -16.04 15.68
CA LEU A 108 -10.06 -17.44 15.41
C LEU A 108 -10.34 -17.84 13.95
N ARG A 109 -11.48 -17.40 13.39
CA ARG A 109 -11.83 -17.64 11.97
C ARG A 109 -10.84 -16.93 11.06
N GLY A 110 -10.51 -15.67 11.35
CA GLY A 110 -9.48 -14.91 10.62
C GLY A 110 -8.10 -15.57 10.63
N ARG A 111 -7.69 -16.14 11.76
CA ARG A 111 -6.41 -16.85 11.88
C ARG A 111 -6.39 -18.16 11.08
N ARG A 112 -7.49 -18.92 11.08
CA ARG A 112 -7.62 -20.12 10.24
C ARG A 112 -7.59 -19.77 8.76
N GLN A 113 -8.31 -18.73 8.37
CA GLN A 113 -8.29 -18.21 7.00
C GLN A 113 -6.90 -17.76 6.58
N LEU A 114 -6.16 -17.08 7.46
CA LEU A 114 -4.78 -16.68 7.20
C LEU A 114 -3.85 -17.89 7.00
N ALA A 115 -3.98 -18.93 7.81
CA ALA A 115 -3.17 -20.15 7.64
C ALA A 115 -3.40 -20.79 6.26
N GLU A 116 -4.66 -20.88 5.83
CA GLU A 116 -5.04 -21.39 4.50
C GLU A 116 -4.55 -20.47 3.38
N ALA A 117 -4.56 -19.16 3.60
CA ALA A 117 -3.98 -18.19 2.66
C ALA A 117 -2.48 -18.41 2.50
N LEU A 118 -1.74 -18.65 3.58
CA LEU A 118 -0.29 -18.89 3.52
C LEU A 118 0.03 -20.16 2.71
N VAL A 119 -0.71 -21.25 2.93
CA VAL A 119 -0.58 -22.48 2.12
C VAL A 119 -0.88 -22.22 0.64
N ALA A 120 -1.94 -21.44 0.35
CA ALA A 120 -2.27 -21.08 -1.02
C ALA A 120 -1.17 -20.22 -1.67
N ILE A 121 -0.60 -19.26 -0.94
CA ILE A 121 0.51 -18.40 -1.39
C ILE A 121 1.74 -19.25 -1.69
N GLU A 122 2.12 -20.17 -0.80
CA GLU A 122 3.25 -21.09 -1.01
C GLU A 122 3.09 -21.90 -2.30
N SER A 123 1.89 -22.41 -2.57
CA SER A 123 1.60 -23.14 -3.80
C SER A 123 1.63 -22.25 -5.06
N ILE A 124 1.18 -21.00 -4.96
CA ILE A 124 1.29 -20.02 -6.07
C ILE A 124 2.77 -19.70 -6.34
N GLU A 125 3.56 -19.44 -5.30
CA GLU A 125 4.99 -19.15 -5.40
C GLU A 125 5.77 -20.35 -5.97
N ALA A 126 5.43 -21.58 -5.58
CA ALA A 126 6.03 -22.79 -6.15
C ALA A 126 5.78 -22.88 -7.67
N ARG A 127 4.55 -22.59 -8.12
CA ARG A 127 4.21 -22.53 -9.55
C ARG A 127 4.98 -21.42 -10.28
N TYR A 128 5.22 -20.27 -9.64
CA TYR A 128 6.07 -19.22 -10.22
C TYR A 128 7.53 -19.65 -10.31
N ALA A 129 8.04 -20.39 -9.32
CA ALA A 129 9.39 -20.92 -9.33
C ALA A 129 9.58 -21.97 -10.44
N GLU A 130 8.57 -22.81 -10.70
CA GLU A 130 8.58 -23.74 -11.84
C GLU A 130 8.57 -23.01 -13.20
N LEU A 131 7.81 -21.92 -13.30
CA LEU A 131 7.67 -21.16 -14.55
C LEU A 131 8.92 -20.33 -14.88
N LEU A 132 9.50 -19.67 -13.89
CA LEU A 132 10.60 -18.71 -14.07
C LEU A 132 11.97 -19.30 -13.77
N GLY A 133 12.03 -20.37 -12.97
CA GLY A 133 13.24 -20.78 -12.27
C GLY A 133 13.45 -20.00 -10.98
N ALA A 134 14.12 -20.64 -10.01
CA ALA A 134 14.32 -20.08 -8.67
C ALA A 134 15.11 -18.76 -8.69
N GLU A 135 16.12 -18.64 -9.56
CA GLU A 135 16.97 -17.46 -9.63
C GLU A 135 16.21 -16.23 -10.14
N ASP A 136 15.45 -16.37 -11.22
CA ASP A 136 14.68 -15.26 -11.79
C ASP A 136 13.53 -14.82 -10.89
N LEU A 137 12.89 -15.77 -10.17
CA LEU A 137 11.90 -15.43 -9.15
C LEU A 137 12.53 -14.61 -8.00
N GLN A 138 13.74 -14.97 -7.55
CA GLN A 138 14.45 -14.17 -6.54
C GLN A 138 14.82 -12.78 -7.07
N ARG A 139 15.30 -12.67 -8.32
CA ARG A 139 15.60 -11.37 -8.94
C ARG A 139 14.35 -10.49 -9.03
N LEU A 140 13.20 -11.06 -9.38
CA LEU A 140 11.92 -10.35 -9.41
C LEU A 140 11.54 -9.83 -8.02
N ARG A 141 11.62 -10.69 -6.99
CA ARG A 141 11.32 -10.33 -5.60
C ARG A 141 12.19 -9.17 -5.12
N SER A 142 13.51 -9.30 -5.25
CA SER A 142 14.44 -8.23 -4.85
C SER A 142 14.25 -6.94 -5.65
N GLY A 143 13.86 -7.03 -6.93
CA GLY A 143 13.52 -5.87 -7.74
C GLY A 143 12.30 -5.12 -7.19
N ILE A 144 11.24 -5.84 -6.83
CA ILE A 144 10.02 -5.25 -6.24
C ILE A 144 10.32 -4.65 -4.87
N GLU A 145 11.06 -5.35 -4.00
CA GLU A 145 11.46 -4.85 -2.67
C GLU A 145 12.19 -3.51 -2.78
N ARG A 146 13.19 -3.41 -3.66
CA ARG A 146 13.92 -2.16 -3.89
C ARG A 146 13.03 -1.01 -4.37
N ILE A 147 12.03 -1.29 -5.20
CA ILE A 147 11.06 -0.29 -5.66
C ILE A 147 10.18 0.19 -4.49
N LEU A 148 9.76 -0.72 -3.61
CA LEU A 148 8.95 -0.39 -2.44
C LEU A 148 9.75 0.40 -1.39
N ASP A 149 11.01 0.03 -1.15
CA ASP A 149 11.90 0.73 -0.22
C ASP A 149 12.19 2.17 -0.67
N ASP A 150 12.44 2.40 -1.96
CA ASP A 150 12.65 3.74 -2.53
C ASP A 150 11.41 4.63 -2.33
N ARG A 151 10.21 4.08 -2.54
CA ARG A 151 8.95 4.78 -2.29
C ARG A 151 8.80 5.15 -0.80
N ASP A 152 9.09 4.22 0.09
CA ASP A 152 8.94 4.47 1.53
C ASP A 152 9.97 5.49 2.04
N GLN A 153 11.15 5.59 1.41
CA GLN A 153 12.14 6.65 1.70
C GLN A 153 11.69 8.02 1.18
N THR A 154 11.20 8.09 -0.06
CA THR A 154 10.72 9.34 -0.67
C THR A 154 9.47 9.92 0.01
N VAL A 155 8.60 9.08 0.55
CA VAL A 155 7.43 9.51 1.35
C VAL A 155 7.82 9.96 2.78
N ARG A 156 8.94 9.44 3.32
CA ARG A 156 9.46 9.80 4.66
C ARG A 156 10.28 11.09 4.70
N GLU A 157 10.70 11.64 3.55
CA GLU A 157 11.27 12.99 3.46
C GLU A 157 10.21 14.02 3.03
N PRO A 158 9.31 14.49 3.92
CA PRO A 158 8.58 15.72 3.63
C PRO A 158 9.53 16.90 3.80
N GLU A 159 9.68 17.69 2.74
CA GLU A 159 10.32 19.01 2.65
C GLU A 159 11.15 19.44 3.87
N ARG A 160 12.48 19.26 3.80
CA ARG A 160 13.37 20.17 4.54
C ARG A 160 13.04 21.58 4.05
N PRO A 161 12.65 22.53 4.91
CA PRO A 161 12.53 23.92 4.49
C PRO A 161 13.89 24.34 3.94
N ARG A 162 13.94 24.75 2.67
CA ARG A 162 15.10 25.46 2.15
C ARG A 162 15.17 26.77 2.93
N LEU A 163 15.97 26.80 3.99
CA LEU A 163 16.33 28.02 4.72
C LEU A 163 16.76 29.06 3.68
N GLY A 164 16.07 30.20 3.71
CA GLY A 164 16.13 31.24 2.69
C GLY A 164 17.55 31.74 2.49
N SER A 165 18.00 31.71 1.24
CA SER A 165 19.17 32.46 0.82
C SER A 165 18.79 33.94 0.74
N SER A 166 19.33 34.70 1.69
CA SER A 166 19.91 36.04 1.52
C SER A 166 19.11 37.08 0.72
N ARG A 167 18.51 38.04 1.42
CA ARG A 167 18.34 39.40 0.89
C ARG A 167 19.25 40.34 1.67
N VAL A 168 20.33 40.73 0.99
CA VAL A 168 21.19 41.89 1.27
C VAL A 168 20.30 43.12 1.46
N HIS A 169 20.37 43.73 2.64
CA HIS A 169 19.78 45.04 2.91
C HIS A 169 20.91 46.08 2.86
N THR A 170 21.14 46.65 1.67
CA THR A 170 21.89 47.91 1.53
C THR A 170 20.89 49.02 1.26
N GLY A 171 20.40 49.64 2.34
CA GLY A 171 19.62 50.88 2.27
C GLY A 171 20.55 52.07 2.49
N SER A 172 21.00 52.68 1.38
CA SER A 172 21.50 54.05 1.36
C SER A 172 20.29 54.99 1.26
N SER A 173 20.19 55.99 2.15
CA SER A 173 19.23 57.08 2.04
C SER A 173 19.97 58.40 2.14
N GLY A 174 20.26 58.96 0.97
CA GLY A 174 20.58 60.38 0.81
C GLY A 174 19.28 61.19 0.81
N THR A 175 19.27 62.21 1.65
CA THR A 175 18.75 63.57 1.44
C THR A 175 18.07 63.84 0.09
N THR A 176 16.86 64.42 0.10
CA THR A 176 16.61 65.85 -0.23
C THR A 176 15.09 66.14 -0.21
N GLU A 177 14.66 67.02 0.68
CA GLU A 177 13.41 67.83 0.63
C GLU A 177 13.73 69.12 -0.17
N PRO A 178 12.76 69.86 -0.77
CA PRO A 178 11.79 70.61 0.02
C PRO A 178 10.35 70.65 -0.54
N ALA A 179 9.42 70.90 0.38
CA ALA A 179 8.05 71.31 0.12
C ALA A 179 7.94 72.76 -0.38
N ASN A 180 6.92 72.99 -1.20
CA ASN A 180 6.45 74.27 -1.71
C ASN A 180 5.37 74.83 -0.77
N ARG A 181 5.71 75.80 0.10
CA ARG A 181 5.01 77.08 0.38
C ARG A 181 5.54 77.77 1.62
#